data_AF-A0A3P8M144-F1
#
_entry.id   AF-A0A3P8M144-F1
#
_cell.length_a   1.000
_cell.length_b   1.000
_cell.length_c   1.000
_cell.angle_alpha   90.00
_cell.angle_beta   90.00
_cell.angle_gamma   90.00
#
_symmetry.space_group_name_H-M   'P 1'
#
loop_
_entity.id
_entity.type
_entity.pdbx_description
1 polymer ?
#
loop_
_entity_poly.entity_id
_entity_poly.type
_entity_poly.pdbx_seq_one_letter_code
_entity_poly.pdbx_strand_id
1 'polypeptide(L)'
;MSFLSPVNQARWARFRHNRRGYWSLWLFLILFVCSLGAELIANDRPLLVQYRGSLYVPLLKEYSEKTFGGDFATAADYQDPWLQKQLETHGWVLWAPVRFGATTINFATQSPFPSPPSSQNWLGTDANGGDVLARILYGTRISILFGLLLTLFPASSACWRAPSRGTTAAKSTSGAALY
;
A
#
# COMPACT_ATOMS: atom_id res chain seq x y z
N MET A 1 32.72 3.17 -0.37
CA MET A 1 32.59 3.38 -1.83
C MET A 1 31.13 3.71 -2.13
N SER A 2 30.83 4.91 -2.62
CA SER A 2 29.45 5.32 -2.93
C SER A 2 29.10 4.95 -4.37
N PHE A 3 28.07 4.12 -4.55
CA PHE A 3 27.55 3.62 -5.83
C PHE A 3 26.99 4.70 -6.79
N LEU A 4 27.04 5.99 -6.42
CA LEU A 4 26.41 7.09 -7.16
C LEU A 4 27.43 7.94 -7.89
N SER A 5 27.11 8.36 -9.13
CA SER A 5 27.93 9.29 -9.89
C SER A 5 28.15 10.62 -9.15
N PRO A 6 29.27 11.33 -9.34
CA PRO A 6 29.58 12.57 -8.64
C PRO A 6 28.48 13.64 -8.79
N VAL A 7 27.85 13.69 -9.96
CA VAL A 7 26.74 14.59 -10.27
C VAL A 7 25.49 14.26 -9.43
N ASN A 8 25.16 12.98 -9.29
CA ASN A 8 24.02 12.56 -8.48
C ASN A 8 24.27 12.75 -6.98
N GLN A 9 25.52 12.58 -6.53
CA GLN A 9 25.89 12.90 -5.14
C GLN A 9 25.69 14.39 -4.83
N ALA A 10 26.11 15.28 -5.73
CA ALA A 10 25.91 16.73 -5.58
C ALA A 10 24.42 17.12 -5.58
N ARG A 11 23.61 16.50 -6.44
CA ARG A 11 22.14 16.68 -6.45
C ARG A 11 21.50 16.21 -5.15
N TRP A 12 21.89 15.05 -4.64
CA TRP A 12 21.39 14.52 -3.37
C TRP A 12 21.77 15.39 -2.18
N ALA A 13 22.99 15.93 -2.16
CA ALA A 13 23.43 16.87 -1.13
C ALA A 13 22.60 18.17 -1.15
N ARG A 14 22.32 18.73 -2.34
CA ARG A 14 21.44 19.89 -2.51
C ARG A 14 20.01 19.61 -2.05
N PHE A 15 19.48 18.42 -2.37
CA PHE A 15 18.14 18.01 -1.93
C PHE A 15 18.04 17.87 -0.40
N ARG A 16 19.03 17.23 0.24
CA ARG A 16 19.09 17.11 1.71
C ARG A 16 19.20 18.45 2.42
N HIS A 17 19.78 19.47 1.78
CA HIS A 17 19.83 20.82 2.31
C HIS A 17 18.44 21.50 2.35
N ASN A 18 17.53 21.12 1.44
CA ASN A 18 16.15 21.60 1.47
C ASN A 18 15.33 20.82 2.50
N ARG A 19 15.27 21.35 3.74
CA ARG A 19 14.58 20.71 4.87
C ARG A 19 13.13 20.35 4.57
N ARG A 20 12.38 21.20 3.85
CA ARG A 20 10.97 20.95 3.53
C ARG A 20 10.83 19.75 2.58
N GLY A 21 11.64 19.73 1.51
CA GLY A 21 11.65 18.64 0.54
C GLY A 21 12.09 17.30 1.14
N TYR A 22 13.06 17.33 2.06
CA TYR A 22 13.51 16.14 2.76
C TYR A 22 12.43 15.57 3.69
N TRP A 23 11.75 16.42 4.46
CA TRP A 23 10.64 15.97 5.32
C TRP A 23 9.44 15.46 4.53
N SER A 24 9.07 16.11 3.42
CA SER A 24 7.99 15.62 2.56
C SER A 24 8.32 14.26 1.94
N LEU A 25 9.59 14.02 1.60
CA LEU A 25 10.02 12.71 1.11
C LEU A 25 9.80 11.63 2.17
N TRP A 26 10.19 11.90 3.42
CA TRP A 26 9.99 10.94 4.51
C TRP A 26 8.52 10.70 4.83
N LEU A 27 7.71 11.76 4.90
CA LEU A 27 6.27 11.63 5.10
C LEU A 27 5.64 10.79 3.99
N PHE A 28 5.97 11.09 2.73
CA PHE A 28 5.50 10.33 1.59
C PHE A 28 5.96 8.87 1.64
N LEU A 29 7.22 8.62 2.01
CA LEU A 29 7.78 7.28 2.08
C LEU A 29 7.12 6.45 3.19
N ILE A 30 6.87 7.05 4.36
CA ILE A 30 6.12 6.40 5.44
C ILE A 30 4.70 6.07 4.99
N LEU A 31 3.98 7.04 4.40
CA LEU A 31 2.62 6.80 3.89
C LEU A 31 2.59 5.72 2.80
N PHE A 32 3.59 5.69 1.92
CA PHE A 32 3.71 4.69 0.87
C PHE A 32 4.00 3.30 1.44
N VAL A 33 4.92 3.17 2.40
CA VAL A 33 5.20 1.88 3.05
C VAL A 33 3.98 1.39 3.84
N CYS A 34 3.30 2.28 4.56
CA CYS A 34 2.05 1.95 5.25
C CYS A 34 0.95 1.52 4.26
N SER A 35 0.83 2.18 3.10
CA SER A 35 -0.17 1.80 2.10
C SER A 35 0.18 0.49 1.40
N LEU A 36 1.46 0.16 1.19
CA LEU A 36 1.86 -1.18 0.73
C LEU A 36 1.50 -2.25 1.77
N GLY A 37 1.72 -1.96 3.05
CA GLY A 37 1.32 -2.80 4.19
C GLY A 37 -0.16 -2.75 4.55
N ALA A 38 -1.04 -2.24 3.66
CA ALA A 38 -2.46 -2.08 3.94
C ALA A 38 -3.13 -3.35 4.44
N GLU A 39 -2.81 -4.48 3.82
CA GLU A 39 -3.37 -5.79 4.14
C GLU A 39 -2.93 -6.32 5.52
N LEU A 40 -1.88 -5.73 6.10
CA LEU A 40 -1.43 -6.04 7.47
C LEU A 40 -2.07 -5.12 8.51
N ILE A 41 -2.41 -3.89 8.10
CA ILE A 41 -2.93 -2.84 9.00
C ILE A 41 -4.45 -2.87 9.06
N ALA A 42 -5.11 -2.97 7.89
CA ALA A 42 -6.55 -2.91 7.70
C ALA A 42 -7.02 -4.13 6.93
N ASN A 43 -7.45 -5.16 7.65
CA ASN A 43 -7.90 -6.42 7.05
C ASN A 43 -9.09 -6.98 7.81
N ASP A 44 -10.06 -7.51 7.08
CA ASP A 44 -11.22 -8.20 7.63
C ASP A 44 -10.90 -9.64 8.05
N ARG A 45 -9.83 -10.21 7.50
CA ARG A 45 -9.32 -11.53 7.86
C ARG A 45 -8.21 -11.41 8.91
N PRO A 46 -8.13 -12.35 9.86
CA PRO A 46 -7.02 -12.41 10.79
C PRO A 46 -5.70 -12.71 10.08
N LEU A 47 -4.60 -12.18 10.62
CA LEU A 47 -3.26 -12.39 10.10
C LEU A 47 -2.82 -13.85 10.27
N LEU A 48 -3.09 -14.40 11.46
CA LEU A 48 -2.75 -15.77 11.84
C LEU A 48 -3.86 -16.36 12.69
N VAL A 49 -4.14 -17.64 12.47
CA VAL A 49 -5.09 -18.43 13.26
C VAL A 49 -4.42 -19.74 13.63
N GLN A 50 -4.35 -20.05 14.92
CA GLN A 50 -4.10 -21.41 15.37
C GLN A 50 -5.44 -22.07 15.65
N TYR A 51 -5.66 -23.26 15.11
CA TYR A 51 -6.85 -24.05 15.36
C TYR A 51 -6.48 -25.53 15.51
N ARG A 52 -6.81 -26.13 16.66
CA ARG A 52 -6.53 -27.56 16.98
C ARG A 52 -5.08 -28.00 16.70
N GLY A 53 -4.12 -27.13 16.99
CA GLY A 53 -2.68 -27.40 16.80
C GLY A 53 -2.14 -27.13 15.40
N SER A 54 -3.00 -26.85 14.41
CA SER A 54 -2.59 -26.42 13.07
C SER A 54 -2.58 -24.90 12.96
N LEU A 55 -1.59 -24.35 12.25
CA LEU A 55 -1.44 -22.91 12.03
C LEU A 55 -1.88 -22.55 10.61
N TYR A 56 -2.76 -21.56 10.52
CA TYR A 56 -3.37 -21.06 9.31
C TYR A 56 -3.01 -19.58 9.13
N VAL A 57 -2.84 -19.17 7.87
CA VAL A 57 -2.50 -17.78 7.49
C VAL A 57 -3.58 -17.21 6.56
N PRO A 58 -4.75 -16.78 7.10
CA PRO A 58 -5.89 -16.35 6.29
C PRO A 58 -5.62 -15.12 5.42
N LEU A 59 -4.61 -14.33 5.77
CA LEU A 59 -4.11 -13.22 4.98
C LEU A 59 -3.66 -13.63 3.57
N LEU A 60 -2.97 -14.77 3.44
CA LEU A 60 -2.37 -15.21 2.17
C LEU A 60 -3.22 -16.25 1.44
N LYS A 61 -4.08 -16.95 2.17
CA LYS A 61 -4.87 -18.05 1.65
C LYS A 61 -6.27 -18.01 2.20
N GLU A 62 -7.25 -18.15 1.31
CA GLU A 62 -8.64 -18.29 1.69
C GLU A 62 -8.92 -19.71 2.20
N TYR A 63 -9.56 -19.81 3.36
CA TYR A 63 -9.97 -21.06 3.98
C TYR A 63 -11.48 -21.14 4.03
N SER A 64 -12.00 -22.35 3.92
CA SER A 64 -13.43 -22.59 4.05
C SER A 64 -13.83 -22.76 5.51
N GLU A 65 -15.07 -22.41 5.84
CA GLU A 65 -15.68 -22.57 7.16
C GLU A 65 -15.59 -24.03 7.68
N LYS A 66 -15.68 -25.02 6.79
CA LYS A 66 -15.42 -26.44 7.09
C LYS A 66 -14.08 -26.70 7.77
N THR A 67 -13.06 -25.92 7.45
CA THR A 67 -11.71 -26.05 8.04
C THR A 67 -11.73 -25.81 9.55
N PHE A 68 -12.64 -24.96 10.02
CA PHE A 68 -12.79 -24.56 11.41
C PHE A 68 -13.97 -25.26 12.12
N GLY A 69 -14.52 -26.31 11.48
CA GLY A 69 -15.61 -27.12 12.01
C GLY A 69 -17.01 -26.62 11.63
N GLY A 70 -17.14 -25.79 10.60
CA GLY A 70 -18.44 -25.42 10.01
C GLY A 70 -18.98 -26.47 9.04
N ASP A 71 -20.24 -26.34 8.66
CA ASP A 71 -20.93 -27.33 7.81
C ASP A 71 -20.81 -27.01 6.30
N PHE A 72 -20.41 -25.78 5.96
CA PHE A 72 -20.43 -25.27 4.58
C PHE A 72 -19.03 -25.15 3.96
N ALA A 73 -18.95 -25.44 2.65
CA ALA A 73 -17.73 -25.28 1.86
C ALA A 73 -17.51 -23.84 1.36
N THR A 74 -18.16 -22.86 2.00
CA THR A 74 -18.06 -21.43 1.73
C THR A 74 -16.80 -20.84 2.36
N ALA A 75 -16.37 -19.68 1.88
CA ALA A 75 -15.28 -18.92 2.49
C ALA A 75 -15.62 -18.62 3.96
N ALA A 76 -14.65 -18.81 4.86
CA ALA A 76 -14.84 -18.58 6.28
C ALA A 76 -15.06 -17.09 6.56
N ASP A 77 -16.19 -16.75 7.17
CA ASP A 77 -16.46 -15.40 7.66
C ASP A 77 -15.96 -15.26 9.10
N TYR A 78 -14.77 -14.68 9.26
CA TYR A 78 -14.15 -14.46 10.57
C TYR A 78 -14.86 -13.39 11.40
N GLN A 79 -15.79 -12.62 10.84
CA GLN A 79 -16.60 -11.66 11.59
C GLN A 79 -17.81 -12.32 12.27
N ASP A 80 -18.16 -13.56 11.89
CA ASP A 80 -19.25 -14.30 12.53
C ASP A 80 -18.96 -14.58 14.01
N PRO A 81 -19.85 -14.15 14.94
CA PRO A 81 -19.73 -14.47 16.36
C PRO A 81 -19.56 -15.97 16.65
N TRP A 82 -20.19 -16.84 15.86
CA TRP A 82 -20.05 -18.29 16.04
C TRP A 82 -18.62 -18.76 15.75
N LEU A 83 -18.06 -18.35 14.60
CA LEU A 83 -16.70 -18.72 14.22
C LEU A 83 -15.66 -18.13 15.18
N GLN A 84 -15.85 -16.89 15.64
CA GLN A 84 -14.97 -16.27 16.63
C GLN A 84 -14.92 -17.09 17.93
N LYS A 85 -16.08 -17.45 18.47
CA LYS A 85 -16.15 -18.27 19.69
C LYS A 85 -15.52 -19.66 19.48
N GLN A 86 -15.71 -20.24 18.30
CA GLN A 86 -15.14 -21.54 17.95
C GLN A 86 -13.61 -21.49 17.87
N LEU A 87 -13.05 -20.43 17.27
CA LEU A 87 -11.61 -20.21 17.19
C LEU A 87 -10.99 -19.94 18.56
N GLU A 88 -11.64 -19.14 19.40
CA GLU A 88 -11.20 -18.84 20.77
C GLU A 88 -11.22 -20.09 21.67
N THR A 89 -12.18 -21.00 21.45
CA THR A 89 -12.30 -22.24 22.25
C THR A 89 -11.20 -23.26 21.89
N HIS A 90 -10.76 -23.27 20.63
CA HIS A 90 -9.87 -24.31 20.09
C HIS A 90 -8.49 -23.79 19.61
N GLY A 91 -8.16 -22.55 19.96
CA GLY A 91 -6.87 -21.96 19.63
C GLY A 91 -6.83 -20.45 19.89
N TRP A 92 -6.08 -19.74 19.05
CA TRP A 92 -5.90 -18.29 19.18
C TRP A 92 -5.88 -17.62 17.80
N VAL A 93 -6.20 -16.34 17.80
CA VAL A 93 -6.30 -15.54 16.58
C VAL A 93 -5.52 -14.25 16.74
N LEU A 94 -4.68 -13.93 15.76
CA LEU A 94 -3.98 -12.64 15.65
C LEU A 94 -4.68 -11.79 14.61
N TRP A 95 -5.26 -10.68 15.07
CA TRP A 95 -6.00 -9.74 14.24
C TRP A 95 -5.13 -8.59 13.73
N ALA A 96 -5.53 -8.01 12.60
CA ALA A 96 -5.02 -6.70 12.19
C ALA A 96 -5.53 -5.59 13.14
N PRO A 97 -4.78 -4.49 13.31
CA PRO A 97 -5.22 -3.34 14.12
C PRO A 97 -6.58 -2.78 13.70
N VAL A 98 -6.83 -2.72 12.39
CA VAL A 98 -8.13 -2.34 11.81
C VAL A 98 -8.75 -3.60 11.21
N ARG A 99 -9.92 -4.01 11.74
CA ARG A 99 -10.59 -5.27 11.38
C ARG A 99 -11.50 -5.18 10.15
N PHE A 100 -11.26 -4.19 9.29
CA PHE A 100 -12.06 -3.90 8.10
C PHE A 100 -11.16 -3.90 6.88
N GLY A 101 -11.55 -4.66 5.84
CA GLY A 101 -10.90 -4.65 4.54
C GLY A 101 -11.43 -3.54 3.64
N ALA A 102 -10.81 -3.36 2.47
CA ALA A 102 -11.17 -2.31 1.50
C ALA A 102 -12.63 -2.38 1.01
N THR A 103 -13.17 -3.60 0.93
CA THR A 103 -14.51 -3.91 0.39
C THR A 103 -15.50 -4.38 1.45
N THR A 104 -15.06 -4.53 2.70
CA THR A 104 -15.89 -5.03 3.80
C THR A 104 -16.86 -3.93 4.25
N ILE A 105 -18.13 -4.29 4.35
CA ILE A 105 -19.19 -3.41 4.87
C ILE A 105 -19.42 -3.79 6.32
N ASN A 106 -19.39 -2.81 7.22
CA ASN A 106 -19.66 -3.02 8.63
C ASN A 106 -21.17 -3.08 8.86
N PHE A 107 -21.80 -4.24 8.66
CA PHE A 107 -23.24 -4.42 8.91
C PHE A 107 -23.61 -4.47 10.40
N ALA A 108 -22.63 -4.51 11.31
CA ALA A 108 -22.83 -4.72 12.74
C ALA A 108 -22.95 -3.42 13.57
N THR A 109 -23.06 -2.25 12.94
CA THR A 109 -23.21 -0.97 13.64
C THR A 109 -24.63 -0.73 14.13
N GLN A 110 -24.76 -0.30 15.39
CA GLN A 110 -26.03 0.11 16.00
C GLN A 110 -26.52 1.49 15.54
N SER A 111 -25.75 2.20 14.70
CA SER A 111 -26.04 3.54 14.20
C SER A 111 -26.31 3.52 12.68
N PRO A 112 -27.18 4.42 12.17
CA PRO A 112 -27.42 4.56 10.74
C PRO A 112 -26.16 5.04 10.02
N PHE A 113 -25.95 4.59 8.79
CA PHE A 113 -24.88 5.08 7.94
C PHE A 113 -25.25 6.45 7.34
N PRO A 114 -24.29 7.38 7.19
CA PRO A 114 -22.88 7.33 7.63
C PRO A 114 -22.74 7.52 9.15
N SER A 115 -21.82 6.76 9.77
CA SER A 115 -21.59 6.81 11.22
C SER A 115 -20.37 7.68 11.59
N PRO A 116 -20.42 8.42 12.71
CA PRO A 116 -19.29 9.23 13.20
C PRO A 116 -18.09 8.35 13.61
N PRO A 117 -16.89 8.93 13.77
CA PRO A 117 -15.70 8.19 14.19
C PRO A 117 -15.90 7.48 15.53
N SER A 118 -15.46 6.22 15.60
CA SER A 118 -15.60 5.34 16.76
C SER A 118 -14.30 4.55 17.01
N SER A 119 -14.23 3.84 18.13
CA SER A 119 -13.07 2.98 18.46
C SER A 119 -12.89 1.82 17.47
N GLN A 120 -13.96 1.38 16.82
CA GLN A 120 -13.94 0.36 15.77
C GLN A 120 -13.60 0.97 14.41
N ASN A 121 -14.24 2.10 14.06
CA ASN A 121 -14.04 2.82 12.80
C ASN A 121 -13.42 4.19 13.09
N TRP A 122 -12.09 4.29 13.06
CA TRP A 122 -11.37 5.49 13.54
C TRP A 122 -11.73 6.78 12.80
N LEU A 123 -12.09 6.68 11.52
CA LEU A 123 -12.56 7.81 10.69
C LEU A 123 -14.06 7.75 10.39
N GLY A 124 -14.79 6.81 11.01
CA GLY A 124 -16.21 6.57 10.75
C GLY A 124 -16.44 5.71 9.50
N THR A 125 -17.70 5.61 9.11
CA THR A 125 -18.13 4.83 7.94
C THR A 125 -18.70 5.73 6.86
N ASP A 126 -18.57 5.30 5.61
CA ASP A 126 -19.26 5.96 4.49
C ASP A 126 -20.76 5.62 4.43
N ALA A 127 -21.45 6.19 3.43
CA ALA A 127 -22.88 5.98 3.19
C ALA A 127 -23.27 4.52 2.91
N ASN A 128 -22.30 3.69 2.49
CA ASN A 128 -22.52 2.26 2.22
C ASN A 128 -22.07 1.38 3.40
N GLY A 129 -21.66 1.97 4.53
CA GLY A 129 -21.20 1.25 5.73
C GLY A 129 -19.76 0.73 5.66
N GLY A 130 -18.96 1.15 4.68
CA GLY A 130 -17.53 0.81 4.61
C GLY A 130 -16.68 1.68 5.54
N ASP A 131 -15.57 1.14 6.06
CA ASP A 131 -14.62 1.91 6.86
C ASP A 131 -13.84 2.92 6.00
N VAL A 132 -13.87 4.20 6.39
CA VAL A 132 -13.24 5.28 5.63
C VAL A 132 -11.71 5.19 5.68
N LEU A 133 -11.13 4.81 6.82
CA LEU A 133 -9.67 4.72 6.99
C LEU A 133 -9.09 3.62 6.10
N ALA A 134 -9.69 2.43 6.13
CA ALA A 134 -9.31 1.31 5.27
C ALA A 134 -9.36 1.76 3.80
N ARG A 135 -10.47 2.32 3.34
CA ARG A 135 -10.62 2.77 1.93
C ARG A 135 -9.57 3.80 1.52
N ILE A 136 -9.25 4.78 2.36
CA ILE A 136 -8.19 5.75 2.08
C ILE A 136 -6.83 5.04 1.96
N LEU A 137 -6.53 4.12 2.88
CA LEU A 137 -5.24 3.44 2.92
C LEU A 137 -5.03 2.50 1.71
N TYR A 138 -6.07 1.79 1.29
CA TYR A 138 -6.04 0.98 0.05
C TYR A 138 -6.06 1.85 -1.23
N GLY A 139 -6.83 2.93 -1.24
CA GLY A 139 -6.91 3.85 -2.38
C GLY A 139 -5.60 4.60 -2.64
N THR A 140 -4.89 5.01 -1.57
CA THR A 140 -3.57 5.63 -1.67
C THR A 140 -2.53 4.68 -2.28
N ARG A 141 -2.56 3.39 -1.94
CA ARG A 141 -1.70 2.35 -2.56
C ARG A 141 -1.87 2.33 -4.07
N ILE A 142 -3.11 2.19 -4.55
CA ILE A 142 -3.42 2.13 -5.98
C ILE A 142 -2.97 3.42 -6.69
N SER A 143 -3.27 4.57 -6.09
CA SER A 143 -2.95 5.89 -6.66
C SER A 143 -1.45 6.09 -6.83
N ILE A 144 -0.65 5.75 -5.81
CA ILE A 144 0.80 5.92 -5.85
C ILE A 144 1.43 4.93 -6.84
N LEU A 145 1.01 3.66 -6.83
CA LEU A 145 1.51 2.66 -7.76
C LEU A 145 1.22 3.04 -9.22
N PHE A 146 0.02 3.57 -9.48
CA PHE A 146 -0.36 4.05 -10.80
C PHE A 146 0.51 5.24 -11.25
N GLY A 147 0.72 6.22 -10.36
CA GLY A 147 1.61 7.36 -10.66
C GLY A 147 3.07 6.96 -10.91
N LEU A 148 3.59 6.00 -10.13
CA LEU A 148 4.93 5.45 -10.33
C LEU A 148 5.03 4.71 -11.67
N LEU A 149 4.03 3.89 -12.01
CA LEU A 149 3.98 3.17 -13.26
C LEU A 149 3.96 4.13 -14.46
N LEU A 150 3.12 5.18 -14.41
CA LEU A 150 3.08 6.22 -15.45
C LEU A 150 4.37 7.04 -15.56
N THR A 151 5.18 7.14 -14.50
CA THR A 151 6.46 7.85 -14.55
C THR A 151 7.56 6.99 -15.17
N LEU A 152 7.58 5.69 -14.84
CA LEU A 152 8.63 4.76 -15.26
C LEU A 152 8.43 4.23 -16.69
N PHE A 153 7.18 3.95 -17.09
CA PHE A 153 6.86 3.34 -18.38
C PHE A 153 7.27 4.22 -19.59
N PRO A 154 6.98 5.54 -19.59
CA PRO A 154 7.44 6.44 -20.65
C PRO A 154 8.96 6.61 -20.64
N ALA A 155 9.61 6.62 -19.47
CA ALA A 155 11.06 6.77 -19.37
C ALA A 155 11.80 5.60 -20.05
N SER A 156 11.28 4.37 -19.93
CA SER A 156 11.85 3.20 -20.62
C SER A 156 11.67 3.25 -22.15
N SER A 157 10.51 3.73 -22.62
CA SER A 157 10.22 3.78 -24.07
C SER A 157 10.89 4.98 -24.77
N ALA A 158 11.06 6.11 -24.08
CA ALA A 158 11.82 7.24 -24.58
C ALA A 158 13.32 6.93 -24.73
N CYS A 159 13.88 6.10 -23.82
CA CYS A 159 15.25 5.62 -23.95
C CYS A 159 15.44 4.72 -25.19
N TRP A 160 14.41 3.94 -25.56
CA TRP A 160 14.43 3.10 -26.76
C TRP A 160 14.27 3.89 -28.07
N ARG A 161 13.63 5.07 -28.03
CA ARG A 161 13.39 5.93 -29.20
C ARG A 161 14.40 7.08 -29.34
N ALA A 162 15.56 6.99 -28.69
CA ALA A 162 16.64 7.95 -28.92
C ALA A 162 17.28 7.68 -30.31
N PRO A 163 17.18 8.60 -31.29
CA PRO A 163 17.83 8.42 -32.57
C PRO A 163 19.34 8.52 -32.35
N SER A 164 20.09 7.49 -32.75
CA SER A 164 21.55 7.52 -32.84
C SER A 164 21.97 8.52 -33.93
N ARG A 165 21.96 9.82 -33.63
CA ARG A 165 22.61 10.80 -34.51
C ARG A 165 24.10 10.80 -34.19
N GLY A 166 24.83 10.11 -35.06
CA GLY A 166 26.27 10.06 -35.07
C GLY A 166 26.91 11.44 -35.12
N THR A 167 28.00 11.54 -34.37
CA THR A 167 29.07 12.53 -34.46
C THR A 167 29.59 12.73 -35.89
N THR A 168 29.55 13.98 -36.35
CA THR A 168 30.50 14.64 -37.28
C THR A 168 30.15 16.14 -37.26
N ALA A 169 31.04 17.12 -37.26
CA ALA A 169 32.46 17.23 -36.97
C ALA A 169 32.70 18.73 -36.72
N ALA A 170 33.68 19.05 -35.87
CA ALA A 170 34.10 20.41 -35.56
C ALA A 170 34.56 21.20 -36.80
N LYS A 171 34.25 22.49 -36.85
CA LYS A 171 35.16 23.50 -37.40
C LYS A 171 35.14 24.72 -36.48
N SER A 172 36.17 24.79 -35.65
CA SER A 172 36.58 25.93 -34.85
C SER A 172 37.73 26.64 -35.56
N THR A 173 37.87 27.95 -35.29
CA THR A 173 38.99 28.87 -35.61
C THR A 173 39.15 29.27 -37.09
N SER A 174 39.50 30.49 -37.49
CA SER A 174 40.12 31.64 -36.81
C SER A 174 40.08 32.88 -37.73
N GLY A 175 40.28 34.08 -37.17
CA GLY A 175 40.79 35.27 -37.89
C GLY A 175 39.74 36.34 -38.20
N ALA A 176 39.59 37.40 -37.41
CA ALA A 176 40.42 38.61 -37.42
C ALA A 176 40.23 39.47 -38.69
N ALA A 177 39.47 40.56 -38.57
CA ALA A 177 39.76 41.86 -39.17
C ALA A 177 38.70 42.86 -38.72
N LEU A 178 39.05 43.66 -37.70
CA LEU A 178 38.52 45.01 -37.54
C LEU A 178 39.10 45.85 -38.68
N TYR A 179 38.24 46.50 -39.47
CA TYR A 179 38.38 47.88 -39.95
C TYR A 179 36.99 48.39 -40.34
#